data_AF-A0A9D6MF95-F1
#
_entry.id   AF-A0A9D6MF95-F1
#
_cell.length_a   1.000
_cell.length_b   1.000
_cell.length_c   1.000
_cell.angle_alpha   90.00
_cell.angle_beta   90.00
_cell.angle_gamma   90.00
#
_symmetry.space_group_name_H-M   'P 1'
#
loop_
_entity.id
_entity.type
_entity.pdbx_description
1 polymer ?
#
loop_
_entity_poly.entity_id
_entity_poly.type
_entity_poly.pdbx_seq_one_letter_code
_entity_poly.pdbx_strand_id
1 'polypeptide(L)'
;MPISKDELVSTYVVAPGHATFGQAMAALNAAQGQRWWHLVVHKADGSWATATFNDVLLANAQAGMGLADTPLENLPGLKPADSVEQTAMGTNVALDKARSSESGALIVTEGEHPVGLIATTQRSAENPTDFAKLNQLAGQFVNLKDYGDVLLPPKKKK
;
A
#
# COMPACT_ATOMS: atom_id res chain seq x y z
N MET A 1 18.96 -11.88 14.61
CA MET A 1 18.05 -10.90 15.24
C MET A 1 16.92 -10.64 14.26
N PRO A 2 15.65 -10.63 14.69
CA PRO A 2 14.52 -10.32 13.83
C PRO A 2 14.47 -8.84 13.46
N ILE A 3 13.69 -8.50 12.43
CA ILE A 3 13.42 -7.11 12.03
C ILE A 3 12.68 -6.40 13.17
N SER A 4 13.18 -5.24 13.59
CA SER A 4 12.54 -4.43 14.65
C SER A 4 11.23 -3.83 14.16
N LYS A 5 10.17 -3.89 14.99
CA LYS A 5 8.85 -3.32 14.67
C LYS A 5 8.87 -1.79 14.64
N ASP A 6 9.85 -1.15 15.29
CA ASP A 6 9.99 0.31 15.32
C ASP A 6 10.48 0.89 13.99
N GLU A 7 11.11 0.06 13.16
CA GLU A 7 11.66 0.43 11.85
C GLU A 7 10.66 0.19 10.71
N LEU A 8 9.48 -0.33 11.06
CA LEU A 8 8.40 -0.59 10.10
C LEU A 8 7.56 0.66 9.91
N VAL A 9 7.36 1.02 8.65
CA VAL A 9 6.40 2.02 8.23
C VAL A 9 5.00 1.51 8.53
N SER A 10 4.24 2.24 9.34
CA SER A 10 2.85 1.91 9.68
C SER A 10 1.83 2.58 8.76
N THR A 11 2.28 3.37 7.80
CA THR A 11 1.44 4.19 6.91
C THR A 11 1.28 3.49 5.56
N TYR A 12 0.51 2.40 5.57
CA TYR A 12 0.21 1.61 4.40
C TYR A 12 -1.21 1.05 4.45
N VAL A 13 -1.73 0.69 3.28
CA VAL A 13 -2.98 -0.05 3.07
C VAL A 13 -2.62 -1.33 2.35
N VAL A 14 -3.09 -2.48 2.85
CA VAL A 14 -2.95 -3.76 2.17
C VAL A 14 -4.28 -4.13 1.54
N ALA A 15 -4.25 -4.63 0.31
CA ALA A 15 -5.43 -5.16 -0.35
C ALA A 15 -5.06 -6.31 -1.31
N PRO A 16 -6.00 -7.24 -1.58
CA PRO A 16 -5.78 -8.28 -2.58
C PRO A 16 -5.88 -7.70 -4.01
N GLY A 17 -5.24 -8.37 -4.97
CA GLY A 17 -5.13 -7.93 -6.36
C GLY A 17 -6.46 -7.72 -7.08
N HIS A 18 -7.48 -8.50 -6.73
CA HIS A 18 -8.83 -8.41 -7.28
C HIS A 18 -9.66 -7.25 -6.69
N ALA A 19 -9.21 -6.62 -5.59
CA ALA A 19 -9.86 -5.42 -5.09
C ALA A 19 -9.71 -4.29 -6.12
N THR A 20 -10.57 -3.27 -6.06
CA THR A 20 -10.48 -2.13 -6.97
C THR A 20 -9.75 -0.95 -6.34
N PHE A 21 -9.26 -0.02 -7.17
CA PHE A 21 -8.65 1.20 -6.65
C PHE A 21 -9.62 2.05 -5.83
N GLY A 22 -10.90 2.08 -6.19
CA GLY A 22 -11.94 2.75 -5.41
C GLY A 22 -12.08 2.19 -4.00
N GLN A 23 -11.96 0.86 -3.86
CA GLN A 23 -11.97 0.19 -2.55
C GLN A 23 -10.71 0.53 -1.74
N ALA A 24 -9.53 0.52 -2.36
CA ALA A 24 -8.30 0.94 -1.69
C ALA A 24 -8.35 2.41 -1.23
N MET A 25 -8.94 3.30 -2.04
CA MET A 25 -9.17 4.71 -1.70
C MET A 25 -10.16 4.87 -0.55
N ALA A 26 -11.24 4.08 -0.52
CA ALA A 26 -12.18 4.07 0.59
C ALA A 26 -11.52 3.61 1.90
N ALA A 27 -10.67 2.58 1.84
CA ALA A 27 -9.88 2.11 2.99
C ALA A 27 -8.89 3.19 3.47
N LEU A 28 -8.20 3.86 2.54
CA LEU A 28 -7.33 4.99 2.87
C LEU A 28 -8.09 6.10 3.59
N ASN A 29 -9.27 6.49 3.08
CA ASN A 29 -10.09 7.54 3.69
C ASN A 29 -10.62 7.13 5.07
N ALA A 30 -11.08 5.89 5.22
CA ALA A 30 -11.54 5.34 6.51
C ALA A 30 -10.43 5.36 7.57
N ALA A 31 -9.17 5.15 7.17
CA ALA A 31 -8.00 5.25 8.03
C ALA A 31 -7.51 6.70 8.25
N GLN A 32 -8.19 7.70 7.68
CA GLN A 32 -7.71 9.09 7.62
C GLN A 32 -6.29 9.20 7.04
N GLY A 33 -5.97 8.28 6.14
CA GLY A 33 -4.67 8.16 5.51
C GLY A 33 -4.39 9.28 4.54
N GLN A 34 -3.15 9.32 4.07
CA GLN A 34 -2.66 10.38 3.19
C GLN A 34 -2.18 9.78 1.88
N ARG A 35 -2.17 10.56 0.80
CA ARG A 35 -1.74 10.09 -0.54
C ARG A 35 -0.29 9.55 -0.60
N TRP A 36 0.55 9.91 0.36
CA TRP A 36 1.92 9.41 0.47
C TRP A 36 2.00 8.05 1.19
N TRP A 37 0.87 7.50 1.65
CA TRP A 37 0.82 6.15 2.20
C TRP A 37 1.05 5.14 1.08
N HIS A 38 1.64 4.01 1.46
CA HIS A 38 1.89 2.91 0.53
C HIS A 38 0.63 2.08 0.35
N LEU A 39 0.31 1.76 -0.89
CA LEU A 39 -0.61 0.71 -1.26
C LEU A 39 0.19 -0.56 -1.50
N VAL A 40 -0.06 -1.59 -0.71
CA VAL A 40 0.55 -2.91 -0.81
C VAL A 40 -0.50 -3.87 -1.38
N VAL A 41 -0.16 -4.55 -2.47
CA VAL A 41 -1.06 -5.42 -3.21
C VAL A 41 -0.54 -6.84 -3.20
N HIS A 42 -1.37 -7.79 -2.74
CA HIS A 42 -1.10 -9.22 -2.88
C HIS A 42 -1.77 -9.73 -4.16
N LYS A 43 -0.98 -10.07 -5.17
CA LYS A 43 -1.50 -10.49 -6.49
C LYS A 43 -1.98 -11.94 -6.47
N ALA A 44 -2.82 -12.30 -7.44
CA ALA A 44 -3.36 -13.66 -7.55
C ALA A 44 -2.29 -14.73 -7.81
N ASP A 45 -1.14 -14.35 -8.35
CA ASP A 45 0.02 -15.23 -8.58
C ASP A 45 0.89 -15.45 -7.33
N GLY A 46 0.50 -14.88 -6.18
CA GLY A 46 1.24 -14.95 -4.91
C GLY A 46 2.40 -13.95 -4.82
N SER A 47 2.62 -13.14 -5.85
CA SER A 47 3.61 -12.06 -5.80
C SER A 47 3.04 -10.81 -5.11
N TRP A 48 3.95 -9.92 -4.70
CA TRP A 48 3.58 -8.66 -4.09
C TRP A 48 3.96 -7.49 -4.98
N ALA A 49 3.17 -6.42 -4.88
CA ALA A 49 3.49 -5.14 -5.50
C ALA A 49 3.19 -4.00 -4.52
N THR A 50 3.88 -2.88 -4.72
CA THR A 50 3.68 -1.68 -3.91
C THR A 50 3.89 -0.41 -4.72
N ALA A 51 3.16 0.63 -4.34
CA ALA A 51 3.34 2.00 -4.81
C ALA A 51 2.76 2.95 -3.77
N THR A 52 3.07 4.25 -3.81
CA THR A 52 2.26 5.20 -3.05
C THR A 52 0.95 5.47 -3.78
N PHE A 53 -0.11 5.84 -3.06
CA PHE A 53 -1.36 6.27 -3.71
C PHE A 53 -1.11 7.43 -4.68
N ASN A 54 -0.18 8.34 -4.33
CA ASN A 54 0.23 9.43 -5.21
C ASN A 54 0.86 8.93 -6.51
N ASP A 55 1.73 7.93 -6.47
CA ASP A 55 2.36 7.36 -7.68
C ASP A 55 1.31 6.73 -8.60
N VAL A 56 0.36 5.99 -8.03
CA VAL A 56 -0.75 5.41 -8.80
C VAL A 56 -1.58 6.50 -9.47
N LEU A 57 -1.91 7.58 -8.74
CA LEU A 57 -2.66 8.70 -9.31
C LEU A 57 -1.91 9.45 -10.40
N LEU A 58 -0.60 9.64 -10.23
CA LEU A 58 0.24 10.29 -11.23
C LEU A 58 0.38 9.44 -12.49
N ALA A 59 0.61 8.13 -12.33
CA ALA A 59 0.68 7.18 -13.44
C ALA A 59 -0.65 7.09 -14.21
N ASN A 60 -1.77 7.35 -13.53
CA ASN A 60 -3.11 7.25 -14.08
C ASN A 60 -3.82 8.61 -14.23
N ALA A 61 -3.06 9.72 -14.25
CA ALA A 61 -3.65 11.06 -14.31
C ALA A 61 -4.54 11.28 -15.54
N GLN A 62 -4.31 10.51 -16.62
CA GLN A 62 -5.11 10.53 -17.84
C GLN A 62 -6.21 9.45 -17.91
N ALA A 63 -6.25 8.50 -16.97
CA ALA A 63 -7.20 7.38 -17.00
C ALA A 63 -8.65 7.79 -16.66
N GLY A 64 -8.87 9.00 -16.14
CA GLY A 64 -10.21 9.51 -15.83
C GLY A 64 -10.93 8.71 -14.74
N MET A 65 -12.26 8.66 -14.80
CA MET A 65 -13.11 8.00 -13.79
C MET A 65 -13.02 6.46 -13.78
N GLY A 66 -12.53 5.83 -14.85
CA GLY A 66 -12.42 4.36 -14.94
C GLY A 66 -11.38 3.74 -14.02
N LEU A 67 -10.53 4.56 -13.40
CA LEU A 67 -9.50 4.09 -12.47
C LEU A 67 -10.11 3.42 -11.23
N ALA A 68 -11.25 3.90 -10.76
CA ALA A 68 -11.84 3.43 -9.51
C ALA A 68 -12.34 1.98 -9.57
N ASP A 69 -12.79 1.54 -10.74
CA ASP A 69 -13.26 0.17 -10.99
C ASP A 69 -12.13 -0.76 -11.45
N THR A 70 -10.91 -0.22 -11.64
CA THR A 70 -9.77 -1.01 -12.09
C THR A 70 -9.26 -1.91 -10.96
N PRO A 71 -9.11 -3.23 -11.19
CA PRO A 71 -8.49 -4.14 -10.23
C PRO A 71 -7.07 -3.70 -9.88
N LEU A 72 -6.70 -3.80 -8.61
CA LEU A 72 -5.42 -3.33 -8.10
C LEU A 72 -4.26 -3.99 -8.83
N GLU A 73 -4.31 -5.30 -9.09
CA GLU A 73 -3.23 -6.01 -9.78
C GLU A 73 -2.95 -5.51 -11.20
N ASN A 74 -3.91 -4.84 -11.83
CA ASN A 74 -3.81 -4.28 -13.17
C ASN A 74 -3.45 -2.79 -13.19
N LEU A 75 -3.23 -2.18 -12.02
CA LEU A 75 -2.97 -0.74 -11.95
C LEU A 75 -1.59 -0.37 -12.52
N PRO A 76 -1.55 0.58 -13.47
CA PRO A 76 -0.31 1.22 -13.87
C PRO A 76 0.33 1.94 -12.68
N GLY A 77 1.65 1.83 -12.55
CA GLY A 77 2.42 2.48 -11.47
C GLY A 77 2.69 1.59 -10.26
N LEU A 78 2.11 0.39 -10.19
CA LEU A 78 2.54 -0.63 -9.23
C LEU A 78 3.92 -1.18 -9.60
N LYS A 79 4.81 -1.23 -8.62
CA LYS A 79 6.14 -1.82 -8.77
C LYS A 79 6.21 -3.16 -8.04
N PRO A 80 6.88 -4.18 -8.60
CA PRO A 80 7.14 -5.43 -7.88
C PRO A 80 7.80 -5.17 -6.53
N ALA A 81 7.33 -5.87 -5.51
CA ALA A 81 7.84 -5.77 -4.15
C ALA A 81 8.27 -7.14 -3.66
N ASP A 82 9.46 -7.19 -3.07
CA ASP A 82 9.90 -8.37 -2.35
C ASP A 82 9.18 -8.45 -1.01
N SER A 83 8.93 -9.68 -0.54
CA SER A 83 8.50 -9.94 0.82
C SER A 83 9.59 -10.68 1.60
N VAL A 84 9.60 -10.50 2.92
CA VAL A 84 10.51 -11.19 3.83
C VAL A 84 9.80 -11.50 5.15
N GLU A 85 10.03 -12.70 5.67
CA GLU A 85 9.55 -13.05 7.01
C GLU A 85 10.33 -12.27 8.08
N GLN A 86 9.63 -11.74 9.08
CA GLN A 86 10.23 -10.89 10.13
C GLN A 86 11.41 -11.54 10.84
N THR A 87 11.36 -12.87 11.00
CA THR A 87 12.38 -13.67 11.70
C THR A 87 13.54 -14.07 10.80
N ALA A 88 13.41 -13.93 9.47
CA ALA A 88 14.38 -14.43 8.51
C ALA A 88 15.69 -13.62 8.46
N MET A 89 15.65 -12.33 8.79
CA MET A 89 16.83 -11.46 8.77
C MET A 89 16.77 -10.31 9.76
N GLY A 90 17.91 -9.62 9.94
CA GLY A 90 18.01 -8.42 10.76
C GLY A 90 17.65 -7.15 9.99
N THR A 91 17.24 -6.10 10.72
CA THR A 91 16.78 -4.82 10.18
C THR A 91 17.72 -4.20 9.13
N ASN A 92 19.03 -4.17 9.38
CA ASN A 92 19.99 -3.54 8.46
C ASN A 92 20.01 -4.23 7.08
N VAL A 93 19.96 -5.56 7.08
CA VAL A 93 19.92 -6.36 5.84
C VAL A 93 18.60 -6.14 5.12
N ALA A 94 17.49 -6.03 5.86
CA ALA A 94 16.18 -5.74 5.31
C ALA A 94 16.12 -4.33 4.68
N LEU A 95 16.74 -3.33 5.31
CA LEU A 95 16.88 -1.97 4.77
C LEU A 95 17.71 -1.96 3.48
N ASP A 96 18.84 -2.65 3.44
CA ASP A 96 19.68 -2.73 2.24
C ASP A 96 18.97 -3.48 1.11
N LYS A 97 18.17 -4.49 1.44
CA LYS A 97 17.31 -5.18 0.46
C LYS A 97 16.21 -4.26 -0.07
N ALA A 98 15.55 -3.48 0.81
CA ALA A 98 14.56 -2.49 0.38
C ALA A 98 15.17 -1.45 -0.56
N ARG A 99 16.39 -0.96 -0.28
CA ARG A 99 17.14 -0.02 -1.13
C ARG A 99 17.49 -0.59 -2.50
N SER A 100 17.75 -1.89 -2.56
CA SER A 100 18.11 -2.59 -3.79
C SER A 100 16.89 -3.06 -4.60
N SER A 101 15.69 -2.98 -4.02
CA SER A 101 14.45 -3.39 -4.67
C SER A 101 13.95 -2.33 -5.66
N GLU A 102 13.27 -2.78 -6.71
CA GLU A 102 12.72 -1.88 -7.75
C GLU A 102 11.66 -0.91 -7.20
N SER A 103 10.87 -1.37 -6.22
CA SER A 103 9.87 -0.53 -5.55
C SER A 103 10.48 0.41 -4.50
N GLY A 104 11.74 0.20 -4.11
CA GLY A 104 12.36 0.88 -2.97
C GLY A 104 11.73 0.48 -1.63
N ALA A 105 10.96 -0.61 -1.61
CA ALA A 105 10.20 -1.08 -0.46
C ALA A 105 10.23 -2.60 -0.33
N LEU A 106 10.23 -3.06 0.92
CA LEU A 106 10.25 -4.47 1.30
C LEU A 106 9.10 -4.75 2.25
N ILE A 107 8.25 -5.72 1.91
CA ILE A 107 7.10 -6.10 2.72
C ILE A 107 7.57 -7.08 3.78
N VAL A 108 7.27 -6.79 5.04
CA VAL A 108 7.61 -7.66 6.16
C VAL A 108 6.38 -8.46 6.55
N THR A 109 6.51 -9.78 6.58
CA THR A 109 5.43 -10.70 6.92
C THR A 109 5.74 -11.50 8.19
N GLU A 110 4.71 -11.89 8.93
CA GLU A 110 4.76 -13.01 9.88
C GLU A 110 3.87 -14.12 9.28
N GLY A 111 4.47 -15.18 8.74
CA GLY A 111 3.74 -16.15 7.91
C GLY A 111 3.22 -15.52 6.61
N GLU A 112 1.92 -15.72 6.33
CA GLU A 112 1.24 -15.13 5.16
C GLU A 112 0.69 -13.71 5.42
N HIS A 113 0.87 -13.17 6.64
CA HIS A 113 0.28 -11.90 7.02
C HIS A 113 1.31 -10.76 6.98
N PRO A 114 1.04 -9.65 6.25
CA PRO A 114 1.91 -8.48 6.25
C PRO A 114 1.82 -7.73 7.58
N VAL A 115 2.93 -7.69 8.32
CA VAL A 115 3.06 -7.02 9.63
C VAL A 115 3.67 -5.63 9.53
N GLY A 116 4.27 -5.29 8.39
CA GLY A 116 4.75 -3.94 8.13
C GLY A 116 5.47 -3.80 6.79
N LEU A 117 5.94 -2.59 6.53
CA LEU A 117 6.68 -2.24 5.32
C LEU A 117 7.98 -1.54 5.71
N ILE A 118 9.09 -1.90 5.07
CA ILE A 118 10.31 -1.09 5.09
C ILE A 118 10.35 -0.35 3.78
N ALA A 119 10.20 0.97 3.79
CA ALA A 119 10.27 1.78 2.58
C ALA A 119 11.42 2.80 2.69
N THR A 120 12.19 2.93 1.63
CA THR A 120 13.32 3.87 1.53
C THR A 120 12.90 5.21 0.93
N THR A 121 11.76 5.23 0.26
CA THR A 121 11.09 6.43 -0.26
C THR A 121 10.48 7.22 0.90
N GLN A 122 11.31 8.09 1.50
CA GLN A 122 10.82 9.14 2.36
C GLN A 122 9.95 10.11 1.55
N ARG A 123 8.71 10.29 2.01
CA ARG A 123 7.83 11.45 1.84
C ARG A 123 8.32 12.40 0.74
N SER A 124 7.97 12.11 -0.52
CA SER A 124 8.21 13.07 -1.60
C SER A 124 7.32 14.28 -1.32
N ALA A 125 7.92 15.33 -0.76
CA ALA A 125 7.32 16.64 -0.72
C ALA A 125 7.12 17.08 -2.18
N GLU A 126 6.05 17.83 -2.44
CA GLU A 126 5.82 18.51 -3.72
C GLU A 126 5.12 17.67 -4.81
N ASN A 127 3.79 17.64 -4.71
CA ASN A 127 2.91 18.12 -5.78
C ASN A 127 1.48 18.14 -5.26
N PRO A 128 0.80 19.28 -5.10
CA PRO A 128 -0.59 19.34 -4.65
C PRO A 128 -1.54 18.84 -5.75
N THR A 129 -1.51 17.55 -6.08
CA THR A 129 -2.59 16.94 -6.86
C THR A 129 -3.87 16.92 -6.01
N ASP A 130 -4.93 17.49 -6.59
CA ASP A 130 -6.21 17.87 -6.00
C ASP A 130 -6.83 16.84 -5.04
N PHE A 131 -6.74 17.10 -3.73
CA PHE A 131 -7.35 16.27 -2.68
C PHE A 131 -8.89 16.17 -2.85
N ALA A 132 -9.49 17.16 -3.52
CA ALA A 132 -10.90 17.15 -3.87
C ALA A 132 -11.28 15.97 -4.79
N LYS A 133 -10.44 15.63 -5.78
CA LYS A 133 -10.66 14.47 -6.65
C LYS A 133 -10.55 13.15 -5.90
N LEU A 134 -9.69 13.10 -4.88
CA LEU A 134 -9.51 11.90 -4.04
C LEU A 134 -10.71 11.64 -3.14
N ASN A 135 -11.23 12.68 -2.49
CA ASN A 135 -12.45 12.56 -1.69
C ASN A 135 -13.67 12.24 -2.54
N GLN A 136 -13.72 12.75 -3.78
CA GLN A 136 -14.80 12.45 -4.71
C GLN A 136 -14.79 10.98 -5.16
N LEU A 137 -13.61 10.41 -5.40
CA LEU A 137 -13.44 8.98 -5.66
C LEU A 137 -13.84 8.15 -4.44
N ALA A 138 -13.31 8.44 -3.25
CA ALA A 138 -13.63 7.68 -2.04
C ALA A 138 -15.12 7.78 -1.62
N GLY A 139 -15.75 8.93 -1.85
CA GLY A 139 -17.16 9.18 -1.52
C GLY A 139 -18.16 8.39 -2.36
N GLN A 140 -17.76 7.90 -3.55
CA GLN A 140 -18.63 7.07 -4.40
C GLN A 140 -18.69 5.59 -3.98
N PHE A 141 -17.69 5.05 -3.26
CA PHE A 141 -17.59 3.62 -2.96
C PHE A 141 -17.85 3.27 -1.48
N VAL A 142 -18.60 4.12 -0.76
CA VAL A 142 -18.88 3.94 0.67
C VAL A 142 -19.91 2.83 0.88
N ASN A 143 -19.48 1.57 0.79
CA ASN A 143 -20.17 0.47 1.45
C ASN A 143 -19.18 -0.50 2.13
N LEU A 144 -18.44 0.01 3.12
CA LEU A 144 -17.43 -0.71 3.90
C LEU A 144 -17.95 -2.00 4.61
N LYS A 145 -19.27 -2.21 4.68
CA LYS A 145 -19.89 -3.35 5.38
C LYS A 145 -19.80 -4.67 4.61
N ASP A 146 -19.53 -4.66 3.31
CA ASP A 146 -19.41 -5.87 2.49
C ASP A 146 -17.98 -6.44 2.44
N TYR A 147 -17.00 -5.79 3.08
CA TYR A 147 -15.57 -6.04 2.85
C TYR A 147 -14.83 -6.54 4.10
N GLY A 148 -15.25 -7.70 4.62
CA GLY A 148 -14.76 -8.30 5.87
C GLY A 148 -13.24 -8.28 6.08
N ASP A 149 -12.85 -8.14 7.36
CA ASP A 149 -11.54 -8.27 8.06
C ASP A 149 -10.20 -7.88 7.41
N VAL A 150 -10.12 -7.57 6.12
CA VAL A 150 -8.85 -7.43 5.37
C VAL A 150 -8.35 -5.98 5.25
N LEU A 151 -9.14 -4.99 5.67
CA LEU A 151 -8.91 -3.58 5.29
C LEU A 151 -8.37 -2.64 6.38
N LEU A 152 -7.74 -3.12 7.45
CA LEU A 152 -7.18 -2.21 8.47
C LEU A 152 -5.82 -2.70 8.99
N PRO A 153 -4.83 -1.81 9.18
CA PRO A 153 -3.64 -2.14 9.97
C PRO A 153 -4.08 -2.55 11.39
N PRO A 154 -3.34 -3.45 12.06
CA PRO A 154 -3.72 -3.94 13.37
C PRO A 154 -3.90 -2.77 14.35
N LYS A 155 -5.11 -2.63 14.91
CA LYS A 155 -5.38 -1.68 15.99
C LYS A 155 -4.39 -1.92 17.12
N LYS A 156 -3.53 -0.95 17.41
CA LYS A 156 -2.79 -0.92 18.68
C LYS A 156 -3.84 -0.87 19.80
N LYS A 157 -3.98 -1.97 20.55
CA LYS A 157 -4.68 -1.95 21.84
C LYS A 157 -3.87 -1.03 22.75
N LYS A 158 -4.48 0.08 23.18
CA LYS A 158 -4.04 0.82 24.37
C LYS A 158 -4.33 0.00 25.61
#